data_AF-A0AAJ1RUR4-F1
#
_entry.id   AF-A0AAJ1RUR4-F1
#
_cell.length_a   1.000
_cell.length_b   1.000
_cell.length_c   1.000
_cell.angle_alpha   90.00
_cell.angle_beta   90.00
_cell.angle_gamma   90.00
#
_symmetry.space_group_name_H-M   'P 1'
#
loop_
_entity.id
_entity.type
_entity.pdbx_description
1 polymer ?
#
loop_
_entity_poly.entity_id
_entity_poly.type
_entity_poly.pdbx_seq_one_letter_code
_entity_poly.pdbx_strand_id
1 'polypeptide(L)'
;MAQRQDSDSVISAGYDAERSISMFEADEPASGIERVRSAVSLTKEAARAISITAIEAVREGALFMGVIGNRGQLVNPFRHIDAAIWTEPDVPDDMTETAYDYCEELTRREAGNFYHSFKYLPDLERRAIMAYYAFCRRADDIADGDYEDIFPGGSTDEPESVDYRSKIELLSPGRPVVERSAYNDKMSQLFYYRKKLSTAYGEVTSTDPIFMAMKDTVETFGIPRQLLDDMVSGMEDDFHRNRYETFEELYSYCYRVASTVGLVCIEIYGYEDQRAREYAESWGVFMQLCNILRDVAEDAERDRIYLPLDDLARFGITE
;
A
#
# COMPACT_ATOMS: atom_id res chain seq x y z
N MET A 1 29.34 -61.95 -15.32
CA MET A 1 28.45 -61.04 -16.07
C MET A 1 27.61 -60.32 -15.04
N ALA A 2 28.08 -59.16 -14.57
CA ALA A 2 27.72 -57.80 -15.02
C ALA A 2 26.46 -57.31 -14.26
N GLN A 3 26.65 -56.54 -13.18
CA GLN A 3 26.61 -55.06 -13.11
C GLN A 3 25.22 -54.45 -13.39
N ARG A 4 24.61 -53.82 -12.38
CA ARG A 4 24.56 -52.35 -12.21
C ARG A 4 23.85 -51.93 -10.91
N GLN A 5 24.47 -50.96 -10.23
CA GLN A 5 23.89 -50.05 -9.24
C GLN A 5 23.04 -48.98 -9.94
N ASP A 6 22.09 -48.39 -9.20
CA ASP A 6 21.74 -46.95 -9.14
C ASP A 6 20.58 -46.87 -8.12
N SER A 7 20.77 -46.48 -6.86
CA SER A 7 20.83 -45.10 -6.32
C SER A 7 19.67 -44.21 -6.79
N ASP A 8 18.63 -44.11 -5.97
CA ASP A 8 17.80 -42.90 -5.85
C ASP A 8 17.21 -42.86 -4.43
N SER A 9 17.99 -42.30 -3.51
CA SER A 9 17.48 -41.80 -2.23
C SER A 9 16.78 -40.47 -2.50
N VAL A 10 15.47 -40.52 -2.75
CA VAL A 10 14.64 -39.32 -2.73
C VAL A 10 14.60 -38.84 -1.28
N ILE A 11 15.30 -37.74 -1.02
CA ILE A 11 15.23 -36.98 0.23
C ILE A 11 13.80 -36.44 0.33
N SER A 12 12.98 -37.15 1.10
CA SER A 12 11.69 -36.66 1.59
C SER A 12 11.96 -35.58 2.65
N ALA A 13 12.26 -34.37 2.21
CA ALA A 13 12.10 -33.19 3.04
C ALA A 13 10.59 -32.91 3.13
N GLY A 14 9.93 -33.61 4.06
CA GLY A 14 8.57 -33.29 4.46
C GLY A 14 8.58 -31.91 5.10
N TYR A 15 8.19 -30.89 4.33
CA TYR A 15 7.64 -29.67 4.92
C TYR A 15 6.30 -30.09 5.53
N ASP A 16 6.25 -30.19 6.86
CA ASP A 16 5.02 -30.44 7.61
C ASP A 16 4.02 -29.32 7.32
N ALA A 17 3.13 -29.57 6.36
CA ALA A 17 2.03 -28.69 5.97
C ALA A 17 0.94 -28.57 7.06
N GLU A 18 1.11 -29.23 8.21
CA GLU A 18 0.20 -29.18 9.37
C GLU A 18 0.49 -28.02 10.33
N ARG A 19 1.53 -27.20 10.07
CA ARG A 19 1.66 -25.87 10.67
C ARG A 19 1.05 -24.79 9.76
N SER A 20 -0.19 -24.96 9.33
CA SER A 20 -1.03 -23.83 8.89
C SER A 20 -1.52 -23.09 10.14
N ILE A 21 -0.58 -22.51 10.87
CA ILE A 21 -0.89 -21.54 11.91
C ILE A 21 -1.14 -20.25 11.14
N SER A 22 -2.38 -19.75 11.19
CA SER A 22 -2.65 -18.33 10.99
C SER A 22 -1.63 -17.56 11.82
N MET A 23 -0.54 -17.08 11.19
CA MET A 23 0.59 -16.47 11.91
C MET A 23 0.28 -15.07 12.44
N PHE A 24 -0.97 -14.63 12.33
CA PHE A 24 -1.49 -13.43 12.98
C PHE A 24 -2.85 -13.75 13.63
N GLU A 25 -2.82 -14.47 14.76
CA GLU A 25 -3.84 -14.23 15.78
C GLU A 25 -3.74 -12.75 16.17
N ALA A 26 -4.83 -12.01 15.96
CA ALA A 26 -4.96 -10.57 16.08
C ALA A 26 -4.86 -10.02 17.52
N ASP A 27 -3.96 -10.55 18.36
CA ASP A 27 -3.89 -10.23 19.79
C ASP A 27 -2.45 -10.05 20.33
N GLU A 28 -1.43 -9.91 19.47
CA GLU A 28 -0.17 -9.32 19.93
C GLU A 28 -0.40 -7.82 20.19
N PRO A 29 -0.02 -7.29 21.37
CA PRO A 29 -0.18 -5.87 21.64
C PRO A 29 0.61 -5.10 20.60
N ALA A 30 -0.11 -4.33 19.76
CA ALA A 30 0.46 -3.51 18.69
C ALA A 30 1.79 -2.93 19.14
N SER A 31 2.85 -3.26 18.40
CA SER A 31 4.21 -2.81 18.67
C SER A 31 4.20 -1.29 18.86
N GLY A 32 5.21 -0.74 19.55
CA GLY A 32 5.27 0.71 19.75
C GLY A 32 5.11 1.49 18.44
N ILE A 33 5.64 0.96 17.34
CA ILE A 33 5.55 1.51 15.99
C ILE A 33 4.10 1.52 15.50
N GLU A 34 3.40 0.40 15.59
CA GLU A 34 2.02 0.31 15.09
C GLU A 34 1.07 1.26 15.83
N ARG A 35 1.31 1.52 17.13
CA ARG A 35 0.53 2.53 17.88
C ARG A 35 0.77 3.96 17.37
N VAL A 36 2.00 4.27 16.93
CA VAL A 36 2.33 5.58 16.35
C VAL A 36 1.66 5.71 14.99
N ARG A 37 1.73 4.67 14.15
CA ARG A 37 1.09 4.59 12.82
C ARG A 37 -0.43 4.74 12.91
N SER A 38 -1.07 3.97 13.78
CA SER A 38 -2.54 3.96 13.91
C SER A 38 -3.10 5.25 14.51
N ALA A 39 -2.28 6.04 15.21
CA ALA A 39 -2.70 7.31 15.80
C ALA A 39 -2.79 8.44 14.76
N VAL A 40 -2.22 8.27 13.56
CA VAL A 40 -2.30 9.26 12.49
C VAL A 40 -3.75 9.40 12.03
N SER A 41 -4.28 10.62 12.16
CA SER A 41 -5.64 10.94 11.77
C SER A 41 -5.76 12.39 11.30
N LEU A 42 -6.67 12.62 10.35
CA LEU A 42 -7.06 13.95 9.90
C LEU A 42 -8.43 14.28 10.48
N THR A 43 -8.50 15.26 11.38
CA THR A 43 -9.76 15.72 11.99
C THR A 43 -10.25 17.01 11.36
N LYS A 44 -11.56 17.29 11.51
CA LYS A 44 -12.17 18.53 11.04
C LYS A 44 -11.55 19.76 11.71
N GLU A 45 -11.18 19.70 12.99
CA GLU A 45 -10.50 20.81 13.67
C GLU A 45 -9.09 21.06 13.11
N ALA A 46 -8.33 20.01 12.80
CA ALA A 46 -7.01 20.12 12.20
C ALA A 46 -7.07 20.67 10.77
N ALA A 47 -8.18 20.42 10.06
CA ALA A 47 -8.36 20.79 8.67
C ALA A 47 -9.15 22.10 8.43
N ARG A 48 -9.68 22.75 9.48
CA ARG A 48 -10.43 24.04 9.37
C ARG A 48 -9.63 25.19 8.74
N ALA A 49 -8.30 25.08 8.67
CA ALA A 49 -7.46 26.06 7.99
C ALA A 49 -7.40 25.84 6.46
N ILE A 50 -7.89 24.70 5.94
CA ILE A 50 -7.60 24.18 4.60
C ILE A 50 -8.78 23.32 4.08
N SER A 51 -10.01 23.85 4.11
CA SER A 51 -11.24 23.13 3.74
C SER A 51 -12.04 23.89 2.67
N ILE A 52 -12.62 23.18 1.69
CA ILE A 52 -13.44 23.79 0.63
C ILE A 52 -14.91 23.38 0.76
N THR A 53 -15.83 24.26 0.36
CA THR A 53 -17.27 23.94 0.27
C THR A 53 -17.68 23.48 -1.13
N ALA A 54 -18.74 22.69 -1.21
CA ALA A 54 -19.34 22.23 -2.46
C ALA A 54 -19.73 23.38 -3.41
N ILE A 55 -20.13 24.53 -2.86
CA ILE A 55 -20.49 25.72 -3.65
C ILE A 55 -19.26 26.38 -4.30
N GLU A 56 -18.11 26.37 -3.61
CA GLU A 56 -16.85 26.87 -4.16
C GLU A 56 -16.33 25.94 -5.26
N ALA A 57 -16.36 24.63 -5.01
CA ALA A 57 -16.00 23.62 -6.01
C ALA A 57 -16.90 23.66 -7.26
N VAL A 58 -18.22 23.82 -7.11
CA VAL A 58 -19.15 23.92 -8.25
C VAL A 58 -18.96 25.23 -9.03
N ARG A 59 -18.58 26.34 -8.38
CA ARG A 59 -18.21 27.58 -9.08
C ARG A 59 -16.96 27.42 -9.95
N GLU A 60 -16.02 26.60 -9.50
CA GLU A 60 -14.84 26.21 -10.26
C GLU A 60 -15.13 25.06 -11.24
N GLY A 61 -16.29 24.42 -11.11
CA GLY A 61 -16.69 23.17 -11.75
C GLY A 61 -16.92 23.17 -13.26
N ALA A 62 -16.74 24.31 -13.93
CA ALA A 62 -16.55 24.32 -15.38
C ALA A 62 -15.17 23.76 -15.82
N LEU A 63 -14.26 23.47 -14.88
CA LEU A 63 -12.87 23.07 -15.14
C LEU A 63 -12.56 21.58 -14.92
N PHE A 64 -13.46 20.77 -14.36
CA PHE A 64 -13.23 19.33 -14.08
C PHE A 64 -13.28 18.42 -15.31
N MET A 65 -13.27 18.97 -16.54
CA MET A 65 -13.45 18.17 -17.76
C MET A 65 -12.24 17.28 -18.04
N GLY A 66 -12.30 16.04 -17.55
CA GLY A 66 -11.45 14.93 -17.91
C GLY A 66 -10.21 14.79 -17.01
N VAL A 67 -9.89 13.54 -16.70
CA VAL A 67 -8.67 13.14 -15.98
C VAL A 67 -7.43 13.10 -16.89
N ILE A 68 -7.62 13.36 -18.18
CA ILE A 68 -6.55 13.41 -19.19
C ILE A 68 -6.37 14.84 -19.65
N GLY A 69 -5.18 15.40 -19.45
CA GLY A 69 -4.81 16.72 -19.92
C GLY A 69 -4.54 16.79 -21.43
N ASN A 70 -4.39 18.00 -21.97
CA ASN A 70 -4.21 18.24 -23.41
C ASN A 70 -2.99 17.55 -24.07
N ARG A 71 -2.00 17.09 -23.30
CA ARG A 71 -0.85 16.32 -23.82
C ARG A 71 -0.94 14.84 -23.49
N GLY A 72 -2.12 14.35 -23.13
CA GLY A 72 -2.35 12.96 -22.78
C GLY A 72 -1.83 12.56 -21.39
N GLN A 73 -1.35 13.50 -20.56
CA GLN A 73 -0.95 13.18 -19.18
C GLN A 73 -2.17 12.99 -18.27
N LEU A 74 -2.04 12.11 -17.28
CA LEU A 74 -3.00 12.01 -16.19
C LEU A 74 -2.93 13.30 -15.36
N VAL A 75 -4.08 13.87 -15.03
CA VAL A 75 -4.22 15.10 -14.26
C VAL A 75 -5.17 14.83 -13.11
N ASN A 76 -4.75 15.16 -11.88
CA ASN A 76 -5.65 15.16 -10.74
C ASN A 76 -6.78 16.19 -11.01
N PRO A 77 -8.05 15.74 -11.13
CA PRO A 77 -9.17 16.62 -11.45
C PRO A 77 -9.38 17.71 -10.38
N PHE A 78 -9.02 17.43 -9.14
CA PHE A 78 -9.19 18.29 -7.97
C PHE A 78 -7.96 19.14 -7.64
N ARG A 79 -6.92 19.16 -8.50
CA ARG A 79 -5.63 19.83 -8.22
C ARG A 79 -5.69 21.33 -7.89
N HIS A 80 -6.78 22.01 -8.23
CA HIS A 80 -6.96 23.44 -7.95
C HIS A 80 -7.55 23.71 -6.57
N ILE A 81 -8.04 22.65 -5.91
CA ILE A 81 -8.56 22.70 -4.56
C ILE A 81 -7.37 22.75 -3.59
N ASP A 82 -7.10 23.94 -3.05
CA ASP A 82 -6.11 24.14 -1.99
C ASP A 82 -6.74 23.84 -0.62
N ALA A 83 -7.27 22.62 -0.49
CA ALA A 83 -7.91 22.11 0.70
C ALA A 83 -7.62 20.62 0.84
N ALA A 84 -7.33 20.12 2.05
CA ALA A 84 -7.05 18.70 2.29
C ALA A 84 -8.33 17.87 2.47
N ILE A 85 -9.42 18.51 2.90
CA ILE A 85 -10.72 17.87 3.12
C ILE A 85 -11.86 18.61 2.43
N TRP A 86 -12.87 17.84 2.08
CA TRP A 86 -14.21 18.30 1.75
C TRP A 86 -14.98 18.64 3.04
N THR A 87 -15.64 19.79 3.08
CA THR A 87 -16.23 20.31 4.34
C THR A 87 -17.61 19.74 4.63
N GLU A 88 -18.38 19.50 3.58
CA GLU A 88 -19.71 18.88 3.66
C GLU A 88 -19.61 17.39 4.02
N PRO A 89 -20.61 16.84 4.72
CA PRO A 89 -20.64 15.41 5.03
C PRO A 89 -20.70 14.55 3.76
N ASP A 90 -21.47 15.01 2.77
CA ASP A 90 -21.73 14.28 1.54
C ASP A 90 -20.94 14.89 0.38
N VAL A 91 -20.19 14.05 -0.33
CA VAL A 91 -19.53 14.40 -1.58
C VAL A 91 -20.53 14.17 -2.72
N PRO A 92 -20.70 15.12 -3.66
CA PRO A 92 -21.58 14.91 -4.81
C PRO A 92 -21.18 13.70 -5.64
N ASP A 93 -22.15 12.89 -6.09
CA ASP A 93 -21.93 11.66 -6.87
C ASP A 93 -20.99 11.89 -8.07
N ASP A 94 -21.18 12.98 -8.83
CA ASP A 94 -20.33 13.32 -9.98
C ASP A 94 -18.83 13.47 -9.63
N MET A 95 -18.52 13.92 -8.40
CA MET A 95 -17.13 14.02 -7.92
C MET A 95 -16.57 12.64 -7.58
N THR A 96 -17.37 11.79 -6.93
CA THR A 96 -17.01 10.40 -6.66
C THR A 96 -16.79 9.64 -7.97
N GLU A 97 -17.66 9.80 -8.97
CA GLU A 97 -17.48 9.24 -10.31
C GLU A 97 -16.17 9.71 -10.95
N THR A 98 -15.89 11.01 -10.90
CA THR A 98 -14.64 11.59 -11.42
C THR A 98 -13.40 11.06 -10.71
N ALA A 99 -13.49 10.80 -9.40
CA ALA A 99 -12.44 10.20 -8.59
C ALA A 99 -12.15 8.74 -9.04
N TYR A 100 -13.19 7.96 -9.32
CA TYR A 100 -13.03 6.61 -9.88
C TYR A 100 -12.46 6.63 -11.31
N ASP A 101 -12.89 7.56 -12.16
CA ASP A 101 -12.32 7.73 -13.51
C ASP A 101 -10.80 8.01 -13.45
N TYR A 102 -10.37 8.82 -12.47
CA TYR A 102 -8.95 9.09 -12.24
C TYR A 102 -8.20 7.81 -11.85
N CYS A 103 -8.76 7.01 -10.94
CA CYS A 103 -8.16 5.76 -10.49
C CYS A 103 -8.09 4.72 -11.62
N GLU A 104 -9.13 4.62 -12.45
CA GLU A 104 -9.13 3.76 -13.61
C GLU A 104 -8.07 4.20 -14.63
N GLU A 105 -7.94 5.50 -14.90
CA GLU A 105 -6.91 6.01 -15.83
C GLU A 105 -5.49 5.76 -15.33
N LEU A 106 -5.25 5.96 -14.03
CA LEU A 106 -3.97 5.62 -13.40
C LEU A 106 -3.69 4.12 -13.55
N THR A 107 -4.64 3.28 -13.19
CA THR A 107 -4.49 1.82 -13.26
C THR A 107 -4.23 1.35 -14.69
N ARG A 108 -4.93 1.92 -15.69
CA ARG A 108 -4.73 1.56 -17.10
C ARG A 108 -3.32 1.85 -17.59
N ARG A 109 -2.68 2.89 -17.07
CA ARG A 109 -1.33 3.30 -17.47
C ARG A 109 -0.26 2.47 -16.78
N GLU A 110 -0.43 2.24 -15.49
CA GLU A 110 0.63 1.71 -14.62
C GLU A 110 0.55 0.19 -14.43
N ALA A 111 -0.65 -0.40 -14.46
CA ALA A 111 -0.83 -1.81 -14.07
C ALA A 111 -0.37 -2.84 -15.12
N GLY A 112 0.01 -2.40 -16.32
CA GLY A 112 0.46 -3.28 -17.40
C GLY A 112 -0.50 -4.46 -17.61
N ASN A 113 -0.03 -5.68 -17.37
CA ASN A 113 -0.83 -6.90 -17.53
C ASN A 113 -1.97 -7.04 -16.51
N PHE A 114 -1.84 -6.48 -15.30
CA PHE A 114 -2.89 -6.55 -14.27
C PHE A 114 -4.15 -5.78 -14.69
N TYR A 115 -4.03 -4.73 -15.51
CA TYR A 115 -5.20 -4.02 -16.02
C TYR A 115 -6.17 -4.96 -16.76
N HIS A 116 -5.63 -5.95 -17.48
CA HIS A 116 -6.44 -6.92 -18.22
C HIS A 116 -7.20 -7.90 -17.32
N SER A 117 -6.72 -8.17 -16.09
CA SER A 117 -7.50 -8.96 -15.11
C SER A 117 -8.64 -8.15 -14.49
N PHE A 118 -8.49 -6.83 -14.35
CA PHE A 118 -9.52 -5.98 -13.74
C PHE A 118 -10.63 -5.60 -14.73
N LYS A 119 -10.27 -5.35 -16.00
CA LYS A 119 -11.17 -4.81 -17.02
C LYS A 119 -12.50 -5.58 -17.20
N TYR A 120 -12.51 -6.88 -16.91
CA TYR A 120 -13.67 -7.76 -17.14
C TYR A 120 -14.49 -8.06 -15.88
N LEU A 121 -14.14 -7.45 -14.74
CA LEU A 121 -14.97 -7.51 -13.54
C LEU A 121 -16.29 -6.74 -13.74
N PRO A 122 -17.34 -7.07 -12.97
CA PRO A 122 -18.55 -6.25 -12.94
C PRO A 122 -18.23 -4.82 -12.45
N ASP A 123 -19.10 -3.86 -12.78
CA ASP A 123 -18.74 -2.44 -12.72
C ASP A 123 -18.33 -1.95 -11.32
N LEU A 124 -19.00 -2.41 -10.26
CA LEU A 124 -18.67 -1.99 -8.89
C LEU A 124 -17.30 -2.52 -8.46
N GLU A 125 -17.07 -3.83 -8.62
CA GLU A 125 -15.84 -4.51 -8.27
C GLU A 125 -14.66 -4.01 -9.12
N ARG A 126 -14.91 -3.73 -10.41
CA ARG A 126 -13.92 -3.18 -11.34
C ARG A 126 -13.46 -1.79 -10.89
N ARG A 127 -14.39 -0.91 -10.52
CA ARG A 127 -14.06 0.44 -10.05
C ARG A 127 -13.35 0.40 -8.70
N ALA A 128 -13.83 -0.43 -7.78
CA ALA A 128 -13.23 -0.63 -6.48
C ALA A 128 -11.79 -1.17 -6.57
N ILE A 129 -11.55 -2.20 -7.39
CA ILE A 129 -10.20 -2.76 -7.52
C ILE A 129 -9.24 -1.77 -8.19
N MET A 130 -9.72 -0.92 -9.10
CA MET A 130 -8.90 0.12 -9.73
C MET A 130 -8.60 1.27 -8.75
N ALA A 131 -9.55 1.64 -7.89
CA ALA A 131 -9.31 2.57 -6.78
C ALA A 131 -8.27 2.00 -5.79
N TYR A 132 -8.40 0.73 -5.44
CA TYR A 132 -7.46 0.06 -4.56
C TYR A 132 -6.07 -0.09 -5.21
N TYR A 133 -5.99 -0.45 -6.48
CA TYR A 133 -4.73 -0.48 -7.22
C TYR A 133 -4.06 0.89 -7.24
N ALA A 134 -4.82 1.95 -7.52
CA ALA A 134 -4.32 3.33 -7.48
C ALA A 134 -3.76 3.68 -6.10
N PHE A 135 -4.44 3.27 -5.02
CA PHE A 135 -3.95 3.42 -3.65
C PHE A 135 -2.63 2.70 -3.40
N CYS A 136 -2.50 1.43 -3.80
CA CYS A 136 -1.25 0.68 -3.64
C CYS A 136 -0.13 1.31 -4.47
N ARG A 137 -0.41 1.64 -5.73
CA ARG A 137 0.57 2.20 -6.67
C ARG A 137 1.14 3.53 -6.19
N ARG A 138 0.32 4.43 -5.62
CA ARG A 138 0.85 5.70 -5.10
C ARG A 138 1.68 5.53 -3.85
N ALA A 139 1.32 4.61 -2.95
CA ALA A 139 2.16 4.33 -1.78
C ALA A 139 3.54 3.80 -2.19
N ASP A 140 3.57 2.90 -3.18
CA ASP A 140 4.77 2.33 -3.80
C ASP A 140 5.60 3.41 -4.52
N ASP A 141 4.98 4.23 -5.39
CA ASP A 141 5.67 5.32 -6.09
C ASP A 141 6.31 6.34 -5.12
N ILE A 142 5.66 6.64 -3.99
CA ILE A 142 6.21 7.51 -2.93
C ILE A 142 7.43 6.84 -2.30
N ALA A 143 7.34 5.54 -1.99
CA ALA A 143 8.43 4.80 -1.36
C ALA A 143 9.66 4.68 -2.28
N ASP A 144 9.44 4.52 -3.58
CA ASP A 144 10.50 4.51 -4.58
C ASP A 144 11.03 5.91 -4.89
N GLY A 145 10.21 6.95 -4.70
CA GLY A 145 10.54 8.35 -4.99
C GLY A 145 10.22 8.76 -6.44
N ASP A 146 9.35 8.00 -7.09
CA ASP A 146 8.85 8.25 -8.44
C ASP A 146 7.61 9.16 -8.45
N TYR A 147 7.03 9.43 -7.27
CA TYR A 147 5.92 10.35 -7.09
C TYR A 147 6.13 11.24 -5.86
N GLU A 148 5.78 12.52 -6.02
CA GLU A 148 5.73 13.49 -4.92
C GLU A 148 4.25 13.83 -4.65
N ASP A 149 3.76 13.41 -3.49
CA ASP A 149 2.40 13.68 -3.08
C ASP A 149 2.24 15.09 -2.50
N ILE A 150 1.24 15.81 -2.98
CA ILE A 150 0.92 17.15 -2.47
C ILE A 150 -0.18 17.02 -1.43
N PHE A 151 0.14 17.41 -0.20
CA PHE A 151 -0.82 17.58 0.87
C PHE A 151 -0.98 19.07 1.19
N PRO A 152 -2.16 19.68 0.98
CA PRO A 152 -2.39 21.08 1.30
C PRO A 152 -2.04 21.41 2.76
N GLY A 153 -1.15 22.39 2.94
CA GLY A 153 -0.57 22.78 4.24
C GLY A 153 0.32 21.72 4.92
N GLY A 154 0.75 20.70 4.18
CA GLY A 154 1.74 19.74 4.61
C GLY A 154 3.13 20.09 4.10
N SER A 155 4.17 19.74 4.87
CA SER A 155 5.55 19.77 4.42
C SER A 155 6.42 18.84 5.24
N THR A 156 7.61 18.51 4.71
CA THR A 156 8.61 17.71 5.41
C THR A 156 9.04 18.33 6.75
N ASP A 157 8.97 19.65 6.89
CA ASP A 157 9.40 20.37 8.10
C ASP A 157 8.25 20.70 9.07
N GLU A 158 7.01 20.31 8.77
CA GLU A 158 5.88 20.50 9.69
C GLU A 158 6.10 19.74 11.00
N PRO A 159 5.83 20.34 12.18
CA PRO A 159 6.13 19.74 13.48
C PRO A 159 5.53 18.36 13.70
N GLU A 160 4.33 18.10 13.17
CA GLU A 160 3.67 16.80 13.32
C GLU A 160 4.34 15.71 12.48
N SER A 161 4.78 16.05 11.27
CA SER A 161 5.56 15.14 10.43
C SER A 161 6.93 14.83 11.07
N VAL A 162 7.58 15.86 11.63
CA VAL A 162 8.85 15.73 12.36
C VAL A 162 8.69 14.80 13.57
N ASP A 163 7.65 15.02 14.37
CA ASP A 163 7.35 14.20 15.54
C ASP A 163 7.04 12.74 15.16
N TYR A 164 6.25 12.53 14.09
CA TYR A 164 5.93 11.20 13.57
C TYR A 164 7.21 10.42 13.22
N ARG A 165 8.03 10.94 12.30
CA ARG A 165 9.26 10.23 11.88
C ARG A 165 10.26 10.06 13.02
N SER A 166 10.34 11.00 13.95
CA SER A 166 11.21 10.87 15.13
C SER A 166 10.79 9.73 16.05
N LYS A 167 9.47 9.54 16.25
CA LYS A 167 8.95 8.42 17.03
C LYS A 167 9.19 7.09 16.33
N ILE A 168 8.98 7.02 15.01
CA ILE A 168 9.25 5.81 14.23
C ILE A 168 10.74 5.45 14.31
N GLU A 169 11.66 6.40 14.12
CA GLU A 169 13.11 6.15 14.25
C GLU A 169 13.51 5.67 15.65
N LEU A 170 12.93 6.25 16.71
CA LEU A 170 13.23 5.85 18.08
C LEU A 170 12.87 4.39 18.36
N LEU A 171 11.83 3.90 17.67
CA LEU A 171 11.26 2.56 17.86
C LEU A 171 11.79 1.55 16.84
N SER A 172 12.41 2.02 15.76
CA SER A 172 12.98 1.18 14.70
C SER A 172 14.44 0.82 15.00
N PRO A 173 14.87 -0.42 14.77
CA PRO A 173 16.25 -0.81 14.98
C PRO A 173 17.16 -0.19 13.90
N GLY A 174 18.21 0.50 14.32
CA GLY A 174 19.28 0.98 13.42
C GLY A 174 19.04 2.36 12.81
N ARG A 175 19.84 2.69 11.79
CA ARG A 175 19.71 3.91 10.99
C ARG A 175 18.91 3.60 9.72
N PRO A 176 18.24 4.59 9.12
CA PRO A 176 17.64 4.41 7.81
C PRO A 176 18.63 3.84 6.80
N VAL A 177 18.15 2.94 5.94
CA VAL A 177 18.95 2.33 4.86
C VAL A 177 19.09 3.26 3.65
N VAL A 178 18.31 4.34 3.62
CA VAL A 178 18.35 5.39 2.60
C VAL A 178 19.02 6.66 3.12
N GLU A 179 19.41 7.56 2.21
CA GLU A 179 19.99 8.86 2.57
C GLU A 179 19.01 9.69 3.44
N ARG A 180 19.54 10.47 4.38
CA ARG A 180 18.75 11.16 5.41
C ARG A 180 17.72 12.12 4.84
N SER A 181 18.05 12.90 3.80
CA SER A 181 17.08 13.81 3.17
C SER A 181 15.97 13.03 2.46
N ALA A 182 16.31 11.95 1.75
CA ALA A 182 15.33 11.07 1.13
C ALA A 182 14.42 10.38 2.16
N TYR A 183 14.99 9.90 3.28
CA TYR A 183 14.22 9.35 4.39
C TYR A 183 13.20 10.35 4.93
N ASN A 184 13.65 11.56 5.25
CA ASN A 184 12.80 12.60 5.82
C ASN A 184 11.64 12.94 4.89
N ASP A 185 11.93 13.07 3.60
CA ASP A 185 10.94 13.39 2.59
C ASP A 185 9.91 12.27 2.42
N LYS A 186 10.37 11.06 2.11
CA LYS A 186 9.50 9.89 1.86
C LYS A 186 8.65 9.52 3.08
N MET A 187 9.22 9.56 4.29
CA MET A 187 8.44 9.34 5.53
C MET A 187 7.40 10.42 5.75
N SER A 188 7.70 11.68 5.41
CA SER A 188 6.71 12.76 5.50
C SER A 188 5.58 12.56 4.51
N GLN A 189 5.89 12.15 3.28
CA GLN A 189 4.88 11.85 2.28
C GLN A 189 3.98 10.68 2.72
N LEU A 190 4.54 9.56 3.19
CA LEU A 190 3.75 8.43 3.70
C LEU A 190 2.94 8.79 4.96
N PHE A 191 3.45 9.69 5.81
CA PHE A 191 2.68 10.25 6.93
C PHE A 191 1.43 11.00 6.46
N TYR A 192 1.55 11.89 5.46
CA TYR A 192 0.40 12.57 4.88
C TYR A 192 -0.52 11.61 4.11
N TYR A 193 0.04 10.58 3.50
CA TYR A 193 -0.72 9.50 2.88
C TYR A 193 -1.60 8.76 3.92
N ARG A 194 -1.06 8.47 5.11
CA ARG A 194 -1.85 7.93 6.25
C ARG A 194 -2.93 8.90 6.72
N LYS A 195 -2.64 10.21 6.74
CA LYS A 195 -3.68 11.21 7.05
C LYS A 195 -4.82 11.16 6.05
N LYS A 196 -4.53 11.09 4.76
CA LYS A 196 -5.56 10.93 3.71
C LYS A 196 -6.31 9.60 3.88
N LEU A 197 -5.61 8.50 4.17
CA LEU A 197 -6.21 7.18 4.45
C LEU A 197 -7.21 7.24 5.61
N SER A 198 -6.91 7.98 6.67
CA SER A 198 -7.82 8.13 7.80
C SER A 198 -9.18 8.73 7.43
N THR A 199 -9.24 9.52 6.34
CA THR A 199 -10.50 10.09 5.84
C THR A 199 -11.41 9.06 5.17
N ALA A 200 -10.84 7.97 4.62
CA ALA A 200 -11.63 6.90 4.02
C ALA A 200 -12.48 6.14 5.06
N TYR A 201 -12.10 6.21 6.34
CA TYR A 201 -12.79 5.53 7.45
C TYR A 201 -13.37 6.52 8.48
N GLY A 202 -13.28 7.82 8.22
CA GLY A 202 -13.67 8.88 9.14
C GLY A 202 -14.87 9.69 8.65
N GLU A 203 -15.29 10.65 9.46
CA GLU A 203 -16.44 11.52 9.14
C GLU A 203 -16.12 12.59 8.08
N VAL A 204 -14.86 12.83 7.79
CA VAL A 204 -14.41 13.79 6.76
C VAL A 204 -14.02 13.04 5.49
N THR A 205 -13.99 13.72 4.35
CA THR A 205 -13.55 13.14 3.07
C THR A 205 -12.37 13.91 2.52
N SER A 206 -11.36 13.22 2.00
CA SER A 206 -10.23 13.88 1.34
C SER A 206 -10.65 14.50 -0.01
N THR A 207 -9.97 15.57 -0.41
CA THR A 207 -10.04 16.14 -1.76
C THR A 207 -9.16 15.40 -2.77
N ASP A 208 -8.32 14.46 -2.30
CA ASP A 208 -7.54 13.60 -3.16
C ASP A 208 -8.45 12.56 -3.85
N PRO A 209 -8.40 12.42 -5.19
CA PRO A 209 -9.29 11.53 -5.92
C PRO A 209 -9.14 10.06 -5.50
N ILE A 210 -7.93 9.61 -5.13
CA ILE A 210 -7.75 8.22 -4.72
C ILE A 210 -8.49 7.98 -3.41
N PHE A 211 -8.33 8.87 -2.44
CA PHE A 211 -8.94 8.71 -1.12
C PHE A 211 -10.44 8.98 -1.11
N MET A 212 -10.93 9.82 -2.02
CA MET A 212 -12.37 10.00 -2.26
C MET A 212 -12.99 8.71 -2.80
N ALA A 213 -12.39 8.08 -3.82
CA ALA A 213 -12.85 6.80 -4.34
C ALA A 213 -12.70 5.66 -3.31
N MET A 214 -11.59 5.66 -2.56
CA MET A 214 -11.36 4.68 -1.51
C MET A 214 -12.38 4.76 -0.39
N LYS A 215 -12.87 5.95 -0.01
CA LYS A 215 -13.93 6.09 0.99
C LYS A 215 -15.19 5.31 0.59
N ASP A 216 -15.67 5.58 -0.62
CA ASP A 216 -16.82 4.87 -1.18
C ASP A 216 -16.56 3.35 -1.32
N THR A 217 -15.35 2.96 -1.74
CA THR A 217 -14.94 1.56 -1.86
C THR A 217 -14.93 0.82 -0.51
N VAL A 218 -14.34 1.40 0.54
CA VAL A 218 -14.26 0.73 1.85
C VAL A 218 -15.62 0.63 2.55
N GLU A 219 -16.49 1.63 2.34
CA GLU A 219 -17.87 1.62 2.83
C GLU A 219 -18.72 0.56 2.10
N THR A 220 -18.56 0.45 0.77
CA THR A 220 -19.32 -0.49 -0.07
C THR A 220 -18.95 -1.94 0.21
N PHE A 221 -17.66 -2.25 0.31
CA PHE A 221 -17.16 -3.62 0.42
C PHE A 221 -16.78 -4.04 1.84
N GLY A 222 -16.86 -3.13 2.83
CA GLY A 222 -16.55 -3.44 4.22
C GLY A 222 -15.08 -3.81 4.45
N ILE A 223 -14.17 -3.20 3.70
CA ILE A 223 -12.74 -3.51 3.74
C ILE A 223 -12.16 -3.11 5.11
N PRO A 224 -11.45 -4.01 5.83
CA PRO A 224 -10.85 -3.67 7.11
C PRO A 224 -9.72 -2.63 6.96
N ARG A 225 -9.79 -1.55 7.74
CA ARG A 225 -8.77 -0.49 7.78
C ARG A 225 -7.35 -1.03 7.98
N GLN A 226 -7.19 -2.03 8.83
CA GLN A 226 -5.88 -2.61 9.16
C GLN A 226 -5.14 -3.09 7.91
N LEU A 227 -5.82 -3.64 6.89
CA LEU A 227 -5.18 -4.13 5.67
C LEU A 227 -4.52 -2.99 4.87
N LEU A 228 -5.15 -1.81 4.85
CA LEU A 228 -4.61 -0.64 4.15
C LEU A 228 -3.51 0.03 4.97
N ASP A 229 -3.66 0.08 6.30
CA ASP A 229 -2.62 0.57 7.20
C ASP A 229 -1.35 -0.31 7.13
N ASP A 230 -1.51 -1.64 7.08
CA ASP A 230 -0.42 -2.61 6.95
C ASP A 230 0.32 -2.48 5.62
N MET A 231 -0.41 -2.22 4.52
CA MET A 231 0.19 -1.95 3.22
C MET A 231 1.09 -0.71 3.27
N VAL A 232 0.63 0.41 3.84
CA VAL A 232 1.46 1.61 4.00
C VAL A 232 2.62 1.34 4.97
N SER A 233 2.41 0.52 6.00
CA SER A 233 3.49 0.11 6.92
C SER A 233 4.60 -0.66 6.21
N GLY A 234 4.25 -1.55 5.28
CA GLY A 234 5.25 -2.25 4.46
C GLY A 234 6.13 -1.30 3.65
N MET A 235 5.55 -0.23 3.11
CA MET A 235 6.29 0.83 2.40
C MET A 235 7.24 1.61 3.31
N GLU A 236 6.83 1.88 4.56
CA GLU A 236 7.69 2.54 5.55
C GLU A 236 8.82 1.62 6.05
N ASP A 237 8.54 0.32 6.21
CA ASP A 237 9.51 -0.67 6.71
C ASP A 237 10.72 -0.80 5.77
N ASP A 238 10.53 -0.62 4.46
CA ASP A 238 11.58 -0.63 3.43
C ASP A 238 12.65 0.45 3.65
N PHE A 239 12.37 1.49 4.45
CA PHE A 239 13.36 2.51 4.78
C PHE A 239 14.26 2.15 5.97
N HIS A 240 13.89 1.12 6.72
CA HIS A 240 14.60 0.68 7.92
C HIS A 240 15.26 -0.69 7.74
N ARG A 241 14.84 -1.45 6.73
CA ARG A 241 15.30 -2.82 6.52
C ARG A 241 15.50 -3.11 5.04
N ASN A 242 16.69 -3.61 4.70
CA ASN A 242 17.00 -4.13 3.37
C ASN A 242 17.66 -5.51 3.38
N ARG A 243 17.74 -6.14 4.56
CA ARG A 243 18.19 -7.53 4.80
C ARG A 243 17.24 -8.21 5.77
N TYR A 244 17.02 -9.51 5.56
CA TYR A 244 16.17 -10.37 6.39
C TYR A 244 17.02 -11.53 6.91
N GLU A 245 17.04 -11.74 8.22
CA GLU A 245 17.86 -12.80 8.81
C GLU A 245 17.24 -14.17 8.56
N THR A 246 15.92 -14.28 8.73
CA THR A 246 15.18 -15.54 8.61
C THR A 246 13.97 -15.43 7.67
N PHE A 247 13.45 -16.58 7.24
CA PHE A 247 12.25 -16.62 6.41
C PHE A 247 11.02 -16.03 7.10
N GLU A 248 10.87 -16.13 8.44
CA GLU A 248 9.75 -15.53 9.17
C GLU A 248 9.73 -14.00 9.07
N GLU A 249 10.92 -13.37 9.06
CA GLU A 249 11.04 -11.94 8.85
C GLU A 249 10.65 -11.55 7.42
N LEU A 250 11.13 -12.34 6.44
CA LEU A 250 10.75 -12.15 5.04
C LEU A 250 9.25 -12.38 4.81
N TYR A 251 8.66 -13.37 5.47
CA TYR A 251 7.22 -13.66 5.41
C TYR A 251 6.42 -12.47 5.93
N SER A 252 6.82 -11.89 7.06
CA SER A 252 6.17 -10.71 7.63
C SER A 252 6.21 -9.51 6.68
N TYR A 253 7.31 -9.34 5.95
CA TYR A 253 7.41 -8.35 4.87
C TYR A 253 6.44 -8.67 3.72
N CYS A 254 6.50 -9.89 3.18
CA CYS A 254 5.63 -10.35 2.09
C CYS A 254 4.14 -10.20 2.45
N TYR A 255 3.79 -10.47 3.72
CA TYR A 255 2.44 -10.28 4.22
C TYR A 255 1.98 -8.83 4.03
N ARG A 256 2.76 -7.87 4.52
CA ARG A 256 2.39 -6.44 4.47
C ARG A 256 2.29 -5.90 3.06
N VAL A 257 3.25 -6.23 2.18
CA VAL A 257 3.33 -5.63 0.83
C VAL A 257 2.54 -6.39 -0.25
N ALA A 258 2.16 -7.65 -0.01
CA ALA A 258 1.48 -8.47 -1.02
C ALA A 258 0.27 -9.25 -0.51
N SER A 259 0.31 -9.83 0.69
CA SER A 259 -0.85 -10.58 1.22
C SER A 259 -2.02 -9.68 1.57
N THR A 260 -1.76 -8.48 2.12
CA THR A 260 -2.79 -7.45 2.35
C THR A 260 -3.55 -7.13 1.05
N VAL A 261 -2.84 -7.07 -0.08
CA VAL A 261 -3.44 -6.87 -1.42
C VAL A 261 -4.40 -8.00 -1.76
N GLY A 262 -3.98 -9.25 -1.57
CA GLY A 262 -4.85 -10.42 -1.78
C GLY A 262 -6.08 -10.40 -0.88
N LEU A 263 -5.91 -10.04 0.40
CA LEU A 263 -6.99 -9.97 1.38
C LEU A 263 -8.01 -8.88 1.01
N VAL A 264 -7.58 -7.71 0.55
CA VAL A 264 -8.52 -6.68 0.06
C VAL A 264 -9.21 -7.11 -1.23
N CYS A 265 -8.51 -7.77 -2.15
CA CYS A 265 -9.10 -8.28 -3.40
C CYS A 265 -10.31 -9.18 -3.12
N ILE A 266 -10.22 -10.09 -2.15
CA ILE A 266 -11.32 -11.02 -1.87
C ILE A 266 -12.50 -10.34 -1.17
N GLU A 267 -12.29 -9.28 -0.38
CA GLU A 267 -13.41 -8.48 0.15
C GLU A 267 -14.17 -7.76 -0.99
N ILE A 268 -13.46 -7.33 -2.04
CA ILE A 268 -14.07 -6.73 -3.24
C ILE A 268 -14.80 -7.77 -4.10
N TYR A 269 -14.17 -8.93 -4.36
CA TYR A 269 -14.73 -9.96 -5.24
C TYR A 269 -15.85 -10.79 -4.58
N GLY A 270 -15.85 -10.84 -3.25
CA GLY A 270 -16.73 -11.68 -2.45
C GLY A 270 -16.28 -13.15 -2.40
N TYR A 271 -16.58 -13.81 -1.28
CA TYR A 271 -16.30 -15.23 -1.06
C TYR A 271 -17.31 -15.84 -0.07
N GLU A 272 -17.59 -17.13 -0.20
CA GLU A 272 -18.51 -17.86 0.69
C GLU A 272 -17.79 -18.66 1.78
N ASP A 273 -16.61 -19.20 1.47
CA ASP A 273 -15.81 -20.00 2.39
C ASP A 273 -14.72 -19.14 3.04
N GLN A 274 -14.70 -19.11 4.38
CA GLN A 274 -13.76 -18.31 5.15
C GLN A 274 -12.29 -18.67 4.90
N ARG A 275 -12.01 -19.90 4.44
CA ARG A 275 -10.67 -20.34 4.03
C ARG A 275 -10.12 -19.57 2.83
N ALA A 276 -10.96 -18.85 2.09
CA ALA A 276 -10.51 -17.93 1.04
C ALA A 276 -9.45 -16.94 1.55
N ARG A 277 -9.52 -16.50 2.82
CA ARG A 277 -8.52 -15.62 3.44
C ARG A 277 -7.14 -16.27 3.50
N GLU A 278 -7.06 -17.53 3.94
CA GLU A 278 -5.80 -18.29 4.01
C GLU A 278 -5.16 -18.44 2.62
N TYR A 279 -5.98 -18.70 1.60
CA TYR A 279 -5.51 -18.80 0.22
C TYR A 279 -5.09 -17.46 -0.36
N ALA A 280 -5.81 -16.38 -0.07
CA ALA A 280 -5.47 -15.03 -0.51
C ALA A 280 -4.13 -14.56 0.09
N GLU A 281 -3.91 -14.82 1.38
CA GLU A 281 -2.63 -14.55 2.04
C GLU A 281 -1.50 -15.37 1.41
N SER A 282 -1.69 -16.68 1.29
CA SER A 282 -0.71 -17.58 0.68
C SER A 282 -0.36 -17.16 -0.75
N TRP A 283 -1.37 -16.70 -1.52
CA TRP A 283 -1.18 -16.22 -2.88
C TRP A 283 -0.35 -14.94 -2.93
N GLY A 284 -0.59 -13.99 -2.01
CA GLY A 284 0.21 -12.78 -1.89
C GLY A 284 1.68 -13.09 -1.60
N VAL A 285 1.96 -13.94 -0.61
CA VAL A 285 3.32 -14.41 -0.30
C VAL A 285 3.95 -15.09 -1.51
N PHE A 286 3.22 -16.01 -2.15
CA PHE A 286 3.72 -16.71 -3.35
C PHE A 286 4.12 -15.74 -4.47
N MET A 287 3.25 -14.78 -4.80
CA MET A 287 3.53 -13.79 -5.85
C MET A 287 4.75 -12.92 -5.49
N GLN A 288 4.88 -12.52 -4.22
CA GLN A 288 6.02 -11.71 -3.79
C GLN A 288 7.34 -12.48 -3.80
N LEU A 289 7.33 -13.75 -3.36
CA LEU A 289 8.49 -14.61 -3.48
C LEU A 289 8.90 -14.83 -4.94
N CYS A 290 7.93 -14.94 -5.87
CA CYS A 290 8.23 -15.00 -7.30
C CYS A 290 8.89 -13.72 -7.82
N ASN A 291 8.47 -12.54 -7.35
CA ASN A 291 9.14 -11.28 -7.71
C ASN A 291 10.56 -11.23 -7.16
N ILE A 292 10.76 -11.54 -5.88
CA ILE A 292 12.08 -11.57 -5.24
C ILE A 292 13.04 -12.51 -5.96
N LEU A 293 12.58 -13.73 -6.30
CA LEU A 293 13.42 -14.70 -7.02
C LEU A 293 13.71 -14.30 -8.47
N ARG A 294 12.82 -13.52 -9.10
CA ARG A 294 13.02 -13.02 -10.46
C ARG A 294 14.04 -11.88 -10.49
N ASP A 295 14.02 -11.00 -9.49
CA ASP A 295 14.69 -9.70 -9.50
C ASP A 295 15.94 -9.65 -8.58
N VAL A 296 16.48 -10.82 -8.16
CA VAL A 296 17.62 -10.94 -7.24
C VAL A 296 18.81 -10.06 -7.63
N ALA A 297 19.15 -10.00 -8.93
CA ALA A 297 20.31 -9.26 -9.40
C ALA A 297 20.06 -7.75 -9.33
N GLU A 298 18.90 -7.29 -9.80
CA GLU A 298 18.47 -5.90 -9.80
C GLU A 298 18.33 -5.35 -8.36
N ASP A 299 17.82 -6.17 -7.43
CA ASP A 299 17.71 -5.82 -6.02
C ASP A 299 19.10 -5.68 -5.36
N ALA A 300 20.01 -6.62 -5.64
CA ALA A 300 21.37 -6.57 -5.12
C ALA A 300 22.14 -5.32 -5.63
N GLU A 301 21.94 -4.91 -6.89
CA GLU A 301 22.50 -3.66 -7.44
C GLU A 301 22.01 -2.41 -6.68
N ARG A 302 20.86 -2.49 -6.01
CA ARG A 302 20.26 -1.42 -5.19
C ARG A 302 20.55 -1.56 -3.70
N ASP A 303 21.51 -2.40 -3.31
CA ASP A 303 21.82 -2.72 -1.90
C ASP A 303 20.62 -3.31 -1.14
N ARG A 304 19.80 -4.13 -1.81
CA ARG A 304 18.68 -4.87 -1.20
C ARG A 304 18.88 -6.38 -1.35
N ILE A 305 18.70 -7.11 -0.26
CA ILE A 305 18.79 -8.57 -0.23
C ILE A 305 17.57 -9.11 0.53
N TYR A 306 16.57 -9.56 -0.23
CA TYR A 306 15.35 -10.14 0.31
C TYR A 306 15.52 -11.61 0.70
N LEU A 307 16.44 -12.35 0.06
CA LEU A 307 16.71 -13.74 0.42
C LEU A 307 17.22 -13.83 1.87
N PRO A 308 16.69 -14.75 2.70
CA PRO A 308 17.11 -14.85 4.10
C PRO A 308 18.61 -15.13 4.23
N LEU A 309 19.28 -14.38 5.12
CA LEU A 309 20.72 -14.48 5.32
C LEU A 309 21.13 -15.85 5.87
N ASP A 310 20.30 -16.49 6.70
CA ASP A 310 20.54 -17.83 7.21
C ASP A 310 20.52 -18.90 6.11
N ASP A 311 19.63 -18.77 5.13
CA ASP A 311 19.57 -19.60 3.94
C ASP A 311 20.78 -19.35 3.03
N LEU A 312 21.15 -18.09 2.77
CA LEU A 312 22.37 -17.77 2.01
C LEU A 312 23.61 -18.42 2.65
N ALA A 313 23.76 -18.27 3.97
CA ALA A 313 24.85 -18.87 4.73
C ALA A 313 24.83 -20.40 4.67
N ARG A 314 23.64 -21.02 4.78
CA ARG A 314 23.45 -22.48 4.68
C ARG A 314 23.93 -23.03 3.33
N PHE A 315 23.78 -22.27 2.25
CA PHE A 315 24.23 -22.65 0.91
C PHE A 315 25.63 -22.11 0.54
N GLY A 316 26.31 -21.43 1.47
CA GLY A 316 27.65 -20.89 1.26
C GLY A 316 27.71 -19.71 0.28
N ILE A 317 26.61 -18.95 0.19
CA ILE A 317 26.47 -17.75 -0.62
C ILE A 317 26.69 -16.53 0.28
N THR A 318 27.46 -15.56 -0.19
CA THR A 318 27.62 -14.26 0.47
C THR A 318 26.70 -13.23 -0.17
N GLU A 319 26.42 -12.14 0.55
CA GLU A 319 25.95 -10.89 -0.06
C GLU A 319 26.85 -10.49 -1.26
#